data_AF-A0A142WNR8-F1
#
_entry.id   AF-A0A142WNR8-F1
#
_cell.length_a   1.000
_cell.length_b   1.000
_cell.length_c   1.000
_cell.angle_alpha   90.00
_cell.angle_beta   90.00
_cell.angle_gamma   90.00
#
_symmetry.space_group_name_H-M   'P 1'
#
loop_
_entity.id
_entity.type
_entity.pdbx_description
1 polymer ?
#
loop_
_entity_poly.entity_id
_entity_poly.type
_entity_poly.pdbx_seq_one_letter_code
_entity_poly.pdbx_strand_id
1 'polypeptide(L)' 'MFSDVHSECFEKAKLEARRQGHSVTEQALESGSIRPTVQVGG' A
#
# COMPACT_ATOMS: atom_id res chain seq x y z
N MET A 1 8.99 18.94 0.54
CA MET A 1 9.22 17.60 -0.04
C MET A 1 9.42 16.62 1.11
N PHE A 2 8.34 15.98 1.57
CA PHE A 2 8.38 14.87 2.54
C PHE A 2 7.63 13.67 1.95
N SER A 3 7.86 13.38 0.67
CA SER A 3 7.06 12.45 -0.14
C SER A 3 7.58 11.01 -0.18
N ASP A 4 8.82 10.74 0.25
CA ASP A 4 9.49 9.52 -0.21
C ASP A 4 9.43 8.34 0.77
N VAL A 5 9.24 8.57 2.08
CA VAL A 5 9.26 7.48 3.07
C VAL A 5 7.98 6.64 3.04
N HIS A 6 6.81 7.28 2.87
CA HIS A 6 5.53 6.55 2.80
C HIS A 6 5.42 5.67 1.55
N SER A 7 6.04 6.10 0.44
CA SER A 7 6.05 5.36 -0.83
C SER A 7 6.83 4.04 -0.71
N GLU A 8 8.04 4.05 -0.13
CA GLU A 8 8.86 2.83 -0.05
C GLU A 8 8.23 1.75 0.84
N CYS A 9 7.69 2.12 2.00
CA CYS A 9 7.00 1.16 2.88
C CYS A 9 5.77 0.56 2.19
N PHE A 10 5.02 1.35 1.45
CA PHE A 10 3.81 0.90 0.78
C PHE A 10 4.12 0.01 -0.44
N GLU A 11 5.12 0.35 -1.24
CA GLU A 11 5.57 -0.49 -2.35
C GLU A 11 6.09 -1.84 -1.87
N LYS A 12 6.84 -1.88 -0.75
CA LYS A 12 7.25 -3.15 -0.13
C LYS A 12 6.04 -3.97 0.34
N ALA A 13 5.05 -3.33 0.96
CA ALA A 13 3.82 -4.01 1.39
C ALA A 13 3.03 -4.60 0.21
N LYS A 14 2.91 -3.87 -0.91
CA LYS A 14 2.30 -4.40 -2.15
C LYS A 14 3.05 -5.62 -2.67
N LEU A 15 4.38 -5.56 -2.69
CA LEU A 15 5.21 -6.65 -3.18
C LEU A 15 5.00 -7.93 -2.36
N GLU A 16 5.06 -7.83 -1.03
CA GLU A 16 4.89 -8.98 -0.14
C GLU A 16 3.47 -9.54 -0.17
N ALA A 17 2.44 -8.69 -0.24
CA ALA A 17 1.06 -9.13 -0.41
C ALA A 17 0.87 -9.88 -1.74
N ARG A 18 1.44 -9.36 -2.84
CA ARG A 18 1.39 -10.05 -4.14
C ARG A 18 2.08 -11.42 -4.11
N ARG A 19 3.21 -11.54 -3.41
CA ARG A 19 3.92 -12.83 -3.24
C ARG A 19 3.06 -13.89 -2.53
N GLN A 20 2.10 -13.44 -1.71
CA GLN A 20 1.15 -14.29 -1.00
C GLN A 20 -0.17 -14.52 -1.76
N GLY A 21 -0.28 -14.05 -3.01
CA GLY A 21 -1.51 -14.16 -3.79
C GLY A 21 -2.61 -13.21 -3.30
N HIS A 22 -2.23 -12.07 -2.73
CA HIS A 22 -3.16 -11.01 -2.32
C HIS A 22 -3.06 -9.83 -3.29
N SER A 23 -4.16 -9.09 -3.41
CA SER A 23 -4.16 -7.80 -4.10
C SER A 23 -4.22 -6.66 -3.08
N VAL A 24 -3.63 -5.51 -3.41
CA VAL A 24 -3.58 -4.34 -2.53
C VAL A 24 -4.04 -3.12 -3.29
N THR A 25 -4.95 -2.34 -2.72
CA THR A 25 -5.39 -1.05 -3.25
C THR A 25 -5.02 0.09 -2.30
N GLU A 26 -4.78 1.26 -2.88
CA GLU A 26 -4.43 2.49 -2.15
C GLU A 26 -5.58 3.49 -2.22
N GLN A 27 -5.88 4.11 -1.07
CA GLN A 27 -6.74 5.28 -1.01
C GLN A 27 -6.01 6.42 -0.31
N ALA A 28 -5.81 7.53 -1.00
CA ALA A 28 -5.34 8.77 -0.39
C ALA A 28 -6.44 9.37 0.49
N LEU A 29 -6.08 9.84 1.69
CA LEU A 29 -6.98 10.52 2.62
C LEU A 29 -6.73 12.03 2.60
N GLU A 30 -7.75 12.81 2.94
CA GLU A 30 -7.67 14.28 3.00
C GLU A 30 -6.60 14.79 3.98
N SER A 31 -6.19 13.97 4.95
CA SER A 31 -5.11 14.26 5.90
C SER A 31 -3.69 14.14 5.31
N GLY A 32 -3.56 13.73 4.03
CA GLY A 32 -2.28 13.40 3.39
C GLY A 32 -1.74 12.03 3.78
N SER A 33 -2.50 11.24 4.53
CA SER A 33 -2.20 9.85 4.85
C SER A 33 -2.73 8.91 3.77
N ILE A 34 -2.25 7.67 3.76
CA ILE A 34 -2.73 6.61 2.84
C ILE A 34 -3.44 5.50 3.62
N ARG A 35 -4.51 4.96 3.04
CA ARG A 35 -5.22 3.79 3.55
C ARG A 35 -5.00 2.61 2.61
N PRO A 36 -4.12 1.66 2.97
CA PRO A 36 -3.97 0.42 2.21
C PRO A 36 -5.11 -0.55 2.52
N THR A 37 -5.65 -1.21 1.49
CA THR A 37 -6.61 -2.32 1.65
C THR A 37 -6.03 -3.57 1.02
N VAL A 38 -5.90 -4.65 1.79
CA VAL A 38 -5.41 -5.95 1.32
C VAL A 38 -6.59 -6.88 1.10
N GLN A 39 -6.74 -7.38 -0.11
CA GLN A 39 -7.72 -8.41 -0.46
C GLN A 39 -7.04 -9.76 -0.52
N VAL A 40 -7.37 -10.61 0.45
CA VAL A 40 -6.84 -11.97 0.59
C VAL A 40 -7.58 -12.88 -0.38
N GLY A 41 -6.82 -13.67 -1.14
CA GLY A 41 -7.37 -14.70 -2.04
C GLY A 41 -7.39 -14.34 -3.53
N GLY A 42 -7.03 -13.10 -3.91
CA GLY A 42 -6.82 -12.69 -5.30
C GLY A 42 -8.10 -12.59 -6.11
#